data_AF-A0A0S9SD51-F1
#
_entry.id   AF-A0A0S9SD51-F1
#
_cell.length_a   1.000
_cell.length_b   1.000
_cell.length_c   1.000
_cell.angle_alpha   90.00
_cell.angle_beta   90.00
_cell.angle_gamma   90.00
#
_symmetry.space_group_name_H-M   'P 1'
#
loop_
_entity.id
_entity.type
_entity.pdbx_description
1 polymer ?
#
loop_
_entity_poly.entity_id
_entity_poly.type
_entity_poly.pdbx_seq_one_letter_code
_entity_poly.pdbx_strand_id
1 'polypeptide(L)' 'MRLVPPTRCARKPVPDQEPRHADAMLSDLPWRRVTWRQGTKRKLPARFAALRVRVGDGPVWGNNRH' A
#
# COMPACT_ATOMS: atom_id res chain seq x y z
N MET A 1 -19.89 -4.04 -38.99
CA MET A 1 -19.72 -4.34 -37.55
C MET A 1 -20.18 -3.14 -36.75
N ARG A 2 -21.18 -3.28 -35.89
CA ARG A 2 -21.74 -2.18 -35.09
C ARG A 2 -20.99 -2.10 -33.76
N LEU A 3 -20.33 -0.98 -33.49
CA LEU A 3 -19.73 -0.72 -32.18
C LEU A 3 -20.86 -0.49 -31.16
N VAL A 4 -20.92 -1.35 -30.14
CA VAL A 4 -21.81 -1.17 -28.99
C VAL A 4 -21.11 -0.22 -28.01
N PRO A 5 -21.76 0.89 -27.60
CA PRO A 5 -21.16 1.79 -26.62
C PRO A 5 -21.10 1.10 -25.26
N PRO A 6 -20.03 1.29 -24.47
CA PRO A 6 -19.89 0.63 -23.18
C PRO A 6 -21.01 1.07 -22.22
N THR A 7 -21.92 0.15 -21.88
CA THR A 7 -23.12 0.40 -21.05
C THR A 7 -22.85 0.32 -19.54
N ARG A 8 -21.72 0.83 -19.06
CA ARG A 8 -21.51 0.94 -17.61
C ARG A 8 -20.46 1.99 -17.28
N CYS A 9 -20.85 3.06 -16.59
CA CYS A 9 -19.89 3.80 -15.76
C CYS A 9 -19.19 2.78 -14.86
N ALA A 10 -17.87 2.65 -14.96
CA ALA A 10 -17.11 1.74 -14.12
C ALA A 10 -17.44 2.04 -12.65
N ARG A 11 -18.25 1.17 -12.03
CA ARG A 11 -18.54 1.28 -10.60
C ARG A 11 -17.20 1.13 -9.89
N LYS A 12 -16.76 2.20 -9.23
CA LYS A 12 -15.61 2.12 -8.32
C LYS A 12 -15.97 1.04 -7.29
N PRO A 13 -15.18 -0.04 -7.15
CA PRO A 13 -15.44 -1.03 -6.13
C PRO A 13 -15.43 -0.32 -4.77
N VAL A 14 -16.51 -0.47 -4.02
CA VAL A 14 -16.59 0.01 -2.64
C VAL A 14 -15.79 -0.98 -1.80
N PRO A 15 -14.77 -0.53 -1.05
CA PRO A 15 -14.08 -1.40 -0.11
C PRO A 15 -15.07 -2.04 0.86
N ASP A 16 -14.95 -3.33 1.08
CA ASP A 16 -15.70 -4.10 2.07
C ASP A 16 -15.08 -4.01 3.47
N GLN A 17 -13.96 -3.30 3.61
CA GLN A 17 -13.18 -3.13 4.83
C GLN A 17 -13.01 -1.64 5.14
N GLU A 18 -13.10 -1.31 6.43
CA GLU A 18 -12.85 0.06 6.91
C GLU A 18 -11.38 0.45 6.70
N PRO A 19 -11.09 1.71 6.30
CA PRO A 19 -9.73 2.23 6.25
C PRO A 19 -9.02 2.08 7.60
N ARG A 20 -7.74 1.75 7.56
CA ARG A 20 -6.89 1.64 8.75
C ARG A 20 -5.63 2.48 8.57
N HIS A 21 -5.17 3.07 9.66
CA HIS A 21 -3.91 3.80 9.71
C HIS A 21 -2.73 2.88 9.35
N ALA A 22 -1.84 3.37 8.49
CA ALA A 22 -0.71 2.57 7.99
C ALA A 22 0.27 2.19 9.10
N ASP A 23 0.48 3.05 10.09
CA ASP A 23 1.33 2.79 11.26
C ASP A 23 0.76 1.67 12.15
N ALA A 24 -0.56 1.65 12.37
CA ALA A 24 -1.23 0.57 13.08
C ALA A 24 -1.05 -0.77 12.35
N MET A 25 -1.22 -0.78 11.02
CA MET A 25 -1.01 -1.99 10.21
C MET A 25 0.44 -2.48 10.23
N LEU A 26 1.43 -1.59 10.31
CA LEU A 26 2.86 -1.94 10.39
C LEU A 26 3.28 -2.41 11.78
N SER A 27 2.63 -1.93 12.84
CA SER A 27 2.94 -2.26 14.23
C SER A 27 2.74 -3.75 14.53
N ASP A 28 1.75 -4.36 13.89
CA ASP A 28 1.42 -5.78 14.06
C ASP A 28 2.33 -6.74 13.27
N LEU A 29 3.22 -6.22 12.42
CA LEU A 29 4.03 -7.06 11.53
C LEU A 29 5.34 -7.53 12.18
N PRO A 30 5.81 -8.74 11.81
CA PRO A 30 7.11 -9.21 12.25
C PRO A 30 8.22 -8.39 11.59
N TRP A 31 9.01 -7.70 12.42
CA TRP A 31 10.17 -6.92 11.98
C TRP A 31 11.36 -7.83 11.69
N ARG A 32 11.86 -7.82 10.46
CA ARG A 32 12.98 -8.66 10.02
C ARG A 32 14.28 -7.90 10.10
N ARG A 33 15.34 -8.59 10.55
CA ARG A 33 16.70 -8.04 10.56
C ARG A 33 17.27 -8.11 9.14
N VAL A 34 17.68 -6.96 8.61
CA VAL A 34 18.27 -6.81 7.27
C VAL A 34 19.68 -6.23 7.43
N THR A 35 20.60 -6.68 6.57
CA THR A 35 21.98 -6.18 6.51
C THR A 35 22.34 -5.84 5.07
N TRP A 36 22.86 -4.63 4.85
CA TRP A 36 23.11 -4.08 3.50
C TRP A 36 24.56 -4.21 3.07
N ARG A 37 25.48 -4.05 4.03
CA ARG A 37 26.91 -4.02 3.76
C ARG A 37 27.42 -5.43 3.44
N GLN A 38 27.97 -5.56 2.24
CA GLN A 38 28.77 -6.68 1.78
C GLN A 38 30.23 -6.18 1.72
N GLY A 39 31.16 -6.83 2.41
CA GLY A 39 32.58 -6.43 2.46
C GLY A 39 33.24 -6.69 3.82
N THR A 40 34.49 -6.23 3.98
CA THR A 40 35.32 -6.42 5.20
C THR A 40 34.89 -5.57 6.39
N LYS A 41 34.11 -4.51 6.17
CA LYS A 41 33.49 -3.76 7.26
C LYS A 41 32.28 -4.52 7.79
N ARG A 42 32.13 -4.54 9.12
CA ARG A 42 31.06 -5.24 9.83
C ARG A 42 29.70 -4.97 9.18
N LYS A 43 28.88 -6.02 9.04
CA LYS A 43 27.50 -5.90 8.59
C LYS A 43 26.78 -4.87 9.46
N LEU A 44 26.10 -3.92 8.82
CA LEU A 44 25.28 -2.93 9.50
C LEU A 44 23.84 -3.46 9.60
N PRO A 45 23.37 -3.89 10.79
CA PRO A 45 22.03 -4.43 10.94
C PRO A 45 21.01 -3.32 11.16
N ALA A 46 19.83 -3.49 10.58
CA ALA A 46 18.64 -2.70 10.90
C ALA A 46 17.40 -3.60 10.83
N ARG A 47 16.29 -3.17 11.45
CA ARG A 47 15.02 -3.91 11.43
C ARG A 47 14.07 -3.22 10.46
N PHE A 48 13.43 -4.00 9.59
CA PHE A 48 12.43 -3.52 8.63
C PHE A 48 11.19 -4.40 8.65
N ALA A 49 10.03 -3.75 8.55
CA ALA A 49 8.76 -4.36 8.20
C ALA A 49 8.19 -3.58 7.00
N ALA A 50 7.54 -4.28 6.08
CA ALA A 50 6.95 -3.66 4.90
C ALA A 50 5.61 -4.35 4.58
N LEU A 51 4.62 -3.53 4.24
CA LEU A 51 3.30 -3.97 3.84
C LEU A 51 2.85 -3.17 2.63
N ARG A 52 2.18 -3.81 1.68
CA ARG A 52 1.51 -3.11 0.59
C ARG A 52 0.14 -2.66 1.08
N VAL A 53 -0.10 -1.35 1.08
CA VAL A 53 -1.37 -0.73 1.47
C VAL A 53 -2.02 -0.08 0.24
N ARG A 54 -3.35 -0.07 0.20
CA ARG A 54 -4.14 0.72 -0.74
C ARG A 54 -4.83 1.85 0.03
N VAL A 55 -4.98 3.00 -0.60
CA VAL A 55 -5.66 4.15 0.01
C VAL A 55 -7.14 3.80 0.21
N GLY A 56 -7.59 3.84 1.46
CA GLY A 56 -8.98 3.58 1.85
C GLY A 56 -9.86 4.84 1.88
N ASP A 57 -9.29 6.04 1.81
CA ASP A 57 -9.96 7.33 2.03
C ASP A 57 -11.02 7.70 0.96
N GLY A 58 -11.25 6.82 -0.03
CA GLY A 58 -12.33 6.97 -0.99
C GLY A 58 -12.19 8.21 -1.89
N PRO A 59 -13.30 8.87 -2.29
CA PRO A 59 -13.29 10.03 -3.19
C PRO A 59 -12.45 11.21 -2.71
N VAL A 60 -12.14 11.30 -1.41
CA VAL A 60 -11.33 12.37 -0.80
C VAL A 60 -9.90 12.35 -1.35
N TRP A 61 -9.37 11.18 -1.71
CA TRP A 61 -8.04 11.05 -2.33
C TRP A 61 -7.99 11.53 -3.79
N GLY A 62 -9.14 11.65 -4.46
CA GLY A 62 -9.23 11.90 -5.91
C GLY A 62 -8.50 13.16 -6.41
N ASN A 63 -8.14 14.07 -5.50
CA ASN A 63 -7.61 15.38 -5.82
C ASN A 63 -6.11 15.51 -5.52
N ASN A 64 -5.43 14.46 -5.01
CA ASN A 64 -4.00 14.41 -4.70
C ASN A 64 -3.42 15.73 -4.12
N ARG A 65 -4.21 16.41 -3.28
CA ARG A 65 -3.78 17.60 -2.53
C ARG A 65 -3.44 17.12 -1.13
N HIS A 66 -2.14 17.07 -0.86
CA HIS A 66 -1.57 16.93 0.46
C HIS A 66 -1.05 18.28 0.92
#